data_AF-A0A081D9Z4-F1
#
_entry.id   AF-A0A081D9Z4-F1
#
_cell.length_a   1.000
_cell.length_b   1.000
_cell.length_c   1.000
_cell.angle_alpha   90.00
_cell.angle_beta   90.00
_cell.angle_gamma   90.00
#
_symmetry.space_group_name_H-M   'P 1'
#
loop_
_entity.id
_entity.type
_entity.pdbx_description
1 polymer ?
#
loop_
_entity_poly.entity_id
_entity_poly.type
_entity_poly.pdbx_seq_one_letter_code
_entity_poly.pdbx_strand_id
1 'polypeptide(L)' 'MNKTININLAGLFFHIDEDAYNKLQKYLAAVRRSFSGMQGSEEIMADIESRVAELF' A
#
# COMPACT_ATOMS: atom_id res chain seq x y z
N MET A 1 22.58 5.48 -6.70
CA MET A 1 21.42 6.39 -6.83
C MET A 1 20.19 5.57 -6.52
N ASN A 2 19.35 6.02 -5.58
CA ASN A 2 18.08 5.33 -5.32
C ASN A 2 17.17 5.57 -6.51
N LYS A 3 16.60 4.49 -7.04
CA LYS A 3 15.66 4.55 -8.15
C LYS A 3 14.31 4.99 -7.61
N THR A 4 13.75 6.05 -8.14
CA THR A 4 12.40 6.50 -7.81
C THR A 4 11.38 5.79 -8.71
N ILE A 5 10.27 5.37 -8.13
CA ILE A 5 9.16 4.67 -8.75
C ILE A 5 7.92 5.54 -8.62
N ASN A 6 7.12 5.59 -9.68
CA ASN A 6 5.81 6.23 -9.65
C ASN A 6 4.76 5.17 -9.35
N ILE A 7 3.96 5.39 -8.31
CA ILE A 7 2.88 4.48 -7.94
C ILE A 7 1.55 5.22 -7.83
N ASN A 8 0.47 4.48 -8.02
CA ASN A 8 -0.87 4.91 -7.64
C ASN A 8 -1.28 4.17 -6.37
N LEU A 9 -1.67 4.89 -5.33
CA LEU A 9 -2.16 4.33 -4.07
C LEU A 9 -3.48 5.04 -3.71
N ALA A 10 -4.57 4.26 -3.60
CA ALA A 10 -5.91 4.78 -3.35
C ALA A 10 -6.33 5.94 -4.30
N GLY A 11 -5.89 5.91 -5.56
CA GLY A 11 -6.19 6.96 -6.55
C GLY A 11 -5.24 8.17 -6.53
N LEU A 12 -4.30 8.24 -5.58
CA LEU A 12 -3.30 9.30 -5.45
C LEU A 12 -1.96 8.89 -6.07
N PHE A 13 -1.25 9.85 -6.67
CA PHE A 13 0.05 9.62 -7.31
C PHE A 13 1.21 9.92 -6.35
N PHE A 14 2.13 8.97 -6.23
CA PHE A 14 3.31 9.09 -5.37
C PHE A 14 4.61 8.88 -6.15
N HIS A 15 5.65 9.62 -5.73
CA HIS A 15 7.04 9.37 -6.10
C HIS A 15 7.75 8.74 -4.91
N ILE A 16 8.14 7.47 -5.02
CA ILE A 16 8.67 6.69 -3.91
C ILE A 16 10.00 6.02 -4.29
N ASP A 17 10.97 6.00 -3.39
CA ASP A 17 12.21 5.24 -3.60
C ASP A 17 11.93 3.74 -3.65
N GLU A 18 12.65 3.01 -4.51
CA GLU A 18 12.46 1.56 -4.75
C GLU A 18 12.51 0.74 -3.44
N ASP A 19 13.42 1.06 -2.52
CA ASP A 19 13.49 0.39 -1.21
C ASP A 19 12.27 0.65 -0.33
N ALA A 20 11.74 1.87 -0.35
CA ALA A 20 10.54 2.24 0.39
C ALA A 20 9.29 1.58 -0.24
N TYR A 21 9.22 1.55 -1.56
CA TYR A 21 8.16 0.84 -2.29
C TYR A 21 8.15 -0.66 -1.96
N ASN A 22 9.31 -1.31 -1.97
CA ASN A 22 9.42 -2.72 -1.61
C ASN A 22 8.97 -3.00 -0.17
N LYS A 23 9.24 -2.07 0.77
CA LYS A 23 8.76 -2.18 2.16
C LYS A 23 7.24 -2.01 2.24
N LEU A 24 6.69 -1.00 1.58
CA LEU A 24 5.25 -0.76 1.52
C LEU A 24 4.51 -1.96 0.92
N GLN A 25 5.00 -2.49 -0.19
CA GLN A 25 4.40 -3.65 -0.85
C GLN A 25 4.40 -4.89 0.06
N LYS A 26 5.52 -5.16 0.77
CA LYS A 26 5.59 -6.26 1.74
C LYS A 26 4.62 -6.07 2.90
N TYR A 27 4.49 -4.84 3.40
CA TYR A 27 3.54 -4.50 4.45
C TYR A 27 2.08 -4.75 4.00
N LEU A 28 1.66 -4.17 2.88
CA LEU A 28 0.29 -4.33 2.36
C LEU A 28 -0.02 -5.81 2.06
N ALA A 29 0.94 -6.57 1.54
CA ALA A 29 0.78 -8.01 1.31
C ALA A 29 0.62 -8.81 2.61
N ALA A 30 1.36 -8.46 3.67
CA ALA A 30 1.23 -9.09 4.98
C ALA A 30 -0.14 -8.78 5.60
N VAL A 31 -0.58 -7.52 5.54
CA VAL A 31 -1.90 -7.07 6.01
C VAL A 31 -3.01 -7.82 5.27
N ARG A 32 -2.97 -7.88 3.93
CA ARG A 32 -3.96 -8.62 3.13
C ARG A 32 -4.01 -10.09 3.52
N ARG A 33 -2.86 -10.72 3.80
CA ARG A 33 -2.80 -12.11 4.26
C ARG A 33 -3.46 -12.29 5.62
N SER A 34 -3.32 -11.34 6.54
CA SER A 34 -3.96 -11.39 7.86
C SER A 34 -5.49 -11.35 7.79
N PHE A 35 -6.05 -10.73 6.75
CA PHE A 35 -7.51 -10.65 6.52
C PHE A 35 -8.03 -11.66 5.48
N SER A 36 -7.16 -12.51 4.93
CA SER A 36 -7.53 -13.47 3.90
C SER A 36 -8.60 -14.44 4.40
N GLY A 37 -9.74 -14.50 3.69
CA GLY A 37 -10.87 -15.37 4.03
C GLY A 37 -11.90 -14.72 4.97
N MET A 38 -11.69 -13.48 5.39
CA MET A 38 -12.69 -12.68 6.11
C MET A 38 -13.62 -11.99 5.12
N GLN A 39 -14.92 -11.99 5.40
CA GLN A 39 -15.87 -11.17 4.64
C GLN A 39 -15.53 -9.69 4.85
N GLY A 40 -15.43 -8.91 3.77
CA GLY A 40 -15.05 -7.49 3.83
C GLY A 40 -13.55 -7.21 3.83
N SER A 41 -12.69 -8.22 3.60
CA SER A 41 -11.24 -8.02 3.55
C SER A 41 -10.78 -6.96 2.53
N GLU A 42 -11.47 -6.83 1.40
CA GLU A 42 -11.15 -5.83 0.38
C GLU A 42 -11.52 -4.41 0.81
N GLU A 43 -12.61 -4.22 1.56
CA GLU A 43 -12.99 -2.90 2.11
C GLU A 43 -11.96 -2.47 3.18
N ILE A 44 -11.59 -3.39 4.08
CA ILE A 44 -10.54 -3.15 5.08
C ILE A 44 -9.22 -2.77 4.39
N MET A 45 -8.84 -3.46 3.32
CA MET A 45 -7.64 -3.13 2.56
C MET A 45 -7.73 -1.75 1.90
N ALA A 46 -8.87 -1.41 1.30
CA ALA A 46 -9.08 -0.11 0.68
C ALA A 46 -8.98 1.04 1.71
N ASP A 47 -9.56 0.87 2.89
CA ASP A 47 -9.45 1.85 3.99
C ASP A 47 -8.00 2.03 4.44
N ILE A 48 -7.24 0.93 4.57
CA ILE A 48 -5.83 0.99 4.94
C ILE A 48 -5.01 1.71 3.87
N GLU A 49 -5.21 1.39 2.59
CA GLU A 49 -4.52 2.09 1.49
C GLU A 49 -4.87 3.57 1.45
N SER A 50 -6.14 3.94 1.67
CA SER A 50 -6.58 5.34 1.77
C SER A 50 -5.89 6.07 2.92
N ARG A 51 -5.83 5.45 4.10
CA ARG A 51 -5.18 6.04 5.29
C ARG A 51 -3.68 6.21 5.10
N VAL A 52 -3.01 5.28 4.42
CA VAL A 52 -1.58 5.44 4.07
C VAL A 52 -1.42 6.61 3.10
N ALA A 53 -2.28 6.70 2.08
CA ALA A 53 -2.22 7.77 1.09
C ALA A 53 -2.59 9.17 1.66
N GLU A 54 -3.35 9.24 2.76
CA GLU A 54 -3.63 10.49 3.47
C GLU A 54 -2.47 10.98 4.35
N LEU A 55 -1.63 10.07 4.83
CA LEU A 55 -0.56 10.38 5.79
C LEU A 55 0.76 10.82 5.13
N PHE A 56 0.92 10.55 3.83
CA PHE A 56 2.14 10.79 3.06
C PHE A 56 1.82 11.55 1.78
#